data_AF-A0A5T1VNA9-F1
#
_entry.id   AF-A0A5T1VNA9-F1
#
_cell.length_a   1.000
_cell.length_b   1.000
_cell.length_c   1.000
_cell.angle_alpha   90.00
_cell.angle_beta   90.00
_cell.angle_gamma   90.00
#
_symmetry.space_group_name_H-M   'P 1'
#
loop_
_entity.id
_entity.type
_entity.pdbx_description
1 polymer ?
#
loop_
_entity_poly.entity_id
_entity_poly.type
_entity_poly.pdbx_seq_one_letter_code
_entity_poly.pdbx_strand_id
1 'polypeptide(L)'
;MKFSDFFHAWLHESYYKNAVSIGKNGDFFTAVSVGNLFGTLLAKHFLNLIDKKILQPPLELVEIGANEGYLSRDFLAALLELRPEIFSQISFFVIEPHEKLKNLQK
;
A
#
# COMPACT_ATOMS: atom_id res chain seq x y z
N MET A 1 -10.01 26.50 -18.45
CA MET A 1 -9.75 25.21 -17.79
C MET A 1 -8.86 25.47 -16.59
N LYS A 2 -9.22 24.99 -15.39
CA LYS A 2 -8.31 25.10 -14.24
C LYS A 2 -7.17 24.12 -14.42
N PHE A 3 -6.01 24.42 -13.85
CA PHE A 3 -4.88 23.49 -13.86
C PHE A 3 -5.23 22.14 -13.22
N SER A 4 -6.07 22.13 -12.18
CA SER A 4 -6.59 20.91 -11.55
C SER A 4 -7.29 19.99 -12.55
N ASP A 5 -8.13 20.56 -13.41
CA ASP A 5 -8.96 19.81 -14.34
C ASP A 5 -8.07 19.19 -15.43
N PHE A 6 -7.09 19.97 -15.91
CA PHE A 6 -6.08 19.49 -16.85
C PHE A 6 -5.25 18.35 -16.26
N PHE A 7 -4.71 18.55 -15.06
CA PHE A 7 -3.79 17.60 -14.45
C PHE A 7 -4.50 16.30 -14.08
N HIS A 8 -5.74 16.37 -13.59
CA HIS A 8 -6.56 15.19 -13.33
C HIS A 8 -6.85 14.39 -14.61
N ALA A 9 -7.25 15.06 -15.69
CA ALA A 9 -7.48 14.39 -16.97
C ALA A 9 -6.19 13.72 -17.48
N TRP A 10 -5.07 14.44 -17.45
CA TRP A 10 -3.79 13.90 -17.91
C TRP A 10 -3.31 12.68 -17.09
N LEU A 11 -3.38 12.75 -15.76
CA LEU A 11 -3.01 11.65 -14.86
C LEU A 11 -3.84 10.38 -15.09
N HIS A 12 -5.17 10.53 -15.12
CA HIS A 12 -6.09 9.38 -15.07
C HIS A 12 -6.49 8.85 -16.45
N GLU A 13 -6.46 9.69 -17.49
CA GLU A 13 -6.84 9.26 -18.84
C GLU A 13 -5.64 8.90 -19.71
N SER A 14 -4.42 9.30 -19.32
CA SER A 14 -3.19 9.01 -20.06
C SER A 14 -2.16 8.25 -19.22
N TYR A 15 -1.53 8.90 -18.23
CA TYR A 15 -0.34 8.35 -17.58
C TYR A 15 -0.63 7.03 -16.84
N TYR A 16 -1.44 7.03 -15.79
CA TYR A 16 -1.70 5.83 -14.99
C TYR A 16 -2.54 4.77 -15.73
N LYS A 17 -3.42 5.20 -16.65
CA LYS A 17 -4.25 4.28 -17.45
C LYS A 17 -3.42 3.37 -18.35
N ASN A 18 -2.29 3.86 -18.86
CA ASN A 18 -1.42 3.10 -19.73
C ASN A 18 -0.49 2.13 -18.97
N ALA A 19 -0.75 1.88 -17.69
CA ALA A 19 -0.04 0.93 -16.85
C ALA A 19 1.47 1.21 -16.82
N VAL A 20 1.82 2.35 -16.21
CA VAL A 20 3.21 2.67 -15.89
C VAL A 20 3.78 1.55 -15.02
N SER A 21 4.81 0.88 -15.54
CA SER A 21 5.55 -0.12 -14.79
C SER A 21 6.31 0.60 -13.67
N ILE A 22 6.20 0.11 -12.44
CA ILE A 22 6.90 0.66 -11.27
C ILE A 22 7.94 -0.35 -10.80
N GLY A 23 9.14 0.11 -10.48
CA GLY A 23 10.23 -0.73 -9.98
C GLY A 23 11.48 -0.67 -10.87
N LYS A 24 12.40 -1.62 -10.69
CA LYS A 24 13.73 -1.59 -11.31
C LYS A 24 13.72 -1.49 -12.85
N ASN A 25 12.69 -2.05 -13.48
CA ASN A 25 12.48 -2.04 -14.94
C ASN A 25 11.33 -1.11 -15.36
N GLY A 26 10.90 -0.22 -14.46
CA GLY A 26 9.78 0.68 -14.65
C GLY A 26 10.20 2.14 -14.82
N ASP A 27 9.22 3.03 -14.95
CA ASP A 27 9.44 4.46 -15.19
C ASP A 27 9.95 5.20 -13.94
N PHE A 28 9.72 4.64 -12.74
CA PHE A 28 10.24 5.16 -11.48
C PHE A 28 10.29 4.08 -10.39
N PHE A 29 11.03 4.39 -9.33
CA PHE A 29 11.36 3.48 -8.23
C PHE A 29 10.85 4.04 -6.89
N THR A 30 10.34 3.16 -6.01
CA THR A 30 9.81 3.54 -4.69
C THR A 30 10.59 2.86 -3.56
N ALA A 31 10.38 3.25 -2.30
CA ALA A 31 11.00 2.59 -1.15
C ALA A 31 10.70 1.08 -1.08
N VAL A 32 9.50 0.70 -1.54
CA VAL A 32 9.04 -0.70 -1.62
C VAL A 32 9.81 -1.50 -2.67
N SER A 33 10.36 -0.82 -3.69
CA SER A 33 11.05 -1.45 -4.81
C SER A 33 12.47 -1.97 -4.46
N VAL A 34 13.04 -1.60 -3.30
CA VAL A 34 14.37 -2.06 -2.85
C VAL A 34 14.31 -3.47 -2.28
N GLY A 35 13.23 -3.79 -1.56
CA GLY A 35 13.07 -5.03 -0.80
C GLY A 35 12.10 -4.85 0.35
N ASN A 36 11.95 -5.90 1.16
CA ASN A 36 10.91 -6.00 2.19
C ASN A 36 11.14 -5.12 3.44
N LEU A 37 12.36 -4.61 3.65
CA LEU A 37 12.72 -3.90 4.88
C LEU A 37 11.77 -2.74 5.20
N PHE A 38 11.34 -1.99 4.19
CA PHE A 38 10.41 -0.86 4.40
C PHE A 38 9.07 -1.32 4.97
N GLY A 39 8.46 -2.36 4.38
CA GLY A 39 7.21 -2.95 4.88
C GLY A 39 7.36 -3.54 6.29
N THR A 40 8.46 -4.26 6.54
CA THR A 40 8.76 -4.82 7.87
C THR A 40 8.91 -3.75 8.95
N LEU A 41 9.63 -2.66 8.66
CA LEU A 41 9.79 -1.56 9.61
C LEU A 41 8.46 -0.85 9.89
N LEU A 42 7.61 -0.71 8.87
CA LEU A 42 6.28 -0.13 9.03
C LEU A 42 5.39 -1.01 9.92
N ALA A 43 5.42 -2.33 9.74
CA ALA A 43 4.71 -3.29 10.59
C ALA A 43 5.18 -3.22 12.05
N LYS A 44 6.50 -3.16 12.27
CA LYS A 44 7.08 -2.99 13.60
C LYS A 44 6.67 -1.67 14.25
N HIS A 45 6.65 -0.58 13.48
CA HIS A 45 6.20 0.72 13.98
C HIS A 45 4.72 0.69 14.37
N PHE A 46 3.87 0.11 13.52
CA PHE A 46 2.44 -0.08 13.79
C PHE A 46 2.18 -0.83 15.10
N LEU A 47 2.84 -1.98 15.32
CA LEU A 47 2.70 -2.74 16.57
C LEU A 47 3.16 -1.93 17.79
N ASN A 48 4.24 -1.16 17.66
CA ASN A 48 4.70 -0.28 18.73
C ASN A 48 3.71 0.86 19.04
N LEU A 49 2.93 1.35 18.06
CA LEU A 49 1.85 2.32 18.33
C LEU A 49 0.71 1.68 19.13
N ILE A 50 0.40 0.41 18.88
CA ILE A 50 -0.59 -0.35 19.67
C ILE A 50 -0.06 -0.57 21.10
N ASP A 51 1.20 -0.97 21.25
CA ASP A 51 1.80 -1.21 22.58
C ASP A 51 1.84 0.06 23.43
N LYS A 52 2.06 1.21 22.79
CA LYS A 52 2.00 2.53 23.42
C LYS A 52 0.58 3.04 23.64
N LYS A 53 -0.45 2.25 23.27
CA LYS A 53 -1.88 2.60 23.36
C LYS A 53 -2.26 3.87 22.58
N ILE A 54 -1.45 4.23 21.59
CA ILE A 54 -1.75 5.33 20.65
C ILE A 54 -2.82 4.88 19.66
N LEU A 55 -2.72 3.64 19.19
CA LEU A 55 -3.76 2.97 18.42
C LEU A 55 -4.42 1.91 19.30
N GLN A 56 -5.74 1.77 19.18
CA GLN A 56 -6.53 0.82 19.98
C GLN A 56 -7.37 -0.05 19.04
N PRO A 57 -7.11 -1.37 18.98
CA PRO A 57 -7.93 -2.28 18.19
C PRO A 57 -9.38 -2.38 18.69
N PRO A 58 -10.34 -2.71 17.81
CA PRO A 58 -10.14 -3.11 16.41
C PRO A 58 -9.77 -1.94 15.47
N LEU A 59 -8.96 -2.20 14.44
CA LEU A 59 -8.49 -1.19 13.48
C LEU A 59 -8.81 -1.58 12.03
N GLU A 60 -9.06 -0.56 11.21
CA GLU A 60 -9.13 -0.69 9.76
C GLU A 60 -7.86 -0.10 9.16
N LEU A 61 -7.11 -0.93 8.43
CA LEU A 61 -5.90 -0.54 7.73
C LEU A 61 -6.25 -0.30 6.26
N VAL A 62 -5.95 0.90 5.77
CA VAL A 62 -6.28 1.31 4.41
C VAL A 62 -5.01 1.68 3.66
N GLU A 63 -4.72 0.98 2.57
CA GLU A 63 -3.68 1.35 1.62
C GLU A 63 -4.30 1.98 0.37
N ILE A 64 -3.88 3.20 0.04
CA ILE A 64 -4.38 3.94 -1.12
C ILE A 64 -3.31 3.87 -2.21
N GLY A 65 -3.66 3.30 -3.37
CA GLY A 65 -2.72 3.13 -4.48
C GLY A 65 -1.63 2.08 -4.21
N ALA A 66 -2.05 0.86 -3.86
CA ALA A 66 -1.12 -0.24 -3.55
C ALA A 66 -0.31 -0.77 -4.75
N ASN A 67 -0.66 -0.35 -5.98
CA ASN A 67 -0.04 -0.81 -7.21
C ASN A 67 -0.02 -2.35 -7.34
N GLU A 68 1.13 -3.02 -7.27
CA GLU A 68 1.21 -4.49 -7.31
C GLU A 68 1.02 -5.16 -5.93
N GLY A 69 0.77 -4.38 -4.86
CA GLY A 69 0.51 -4.90 -3.52
C GLY A 69 1.75 -5.30 -2.72
N TYR A 70 2.95 -4.95 -3.18
CA TYR A 70 4.20 -5.35 -2.50
C TYR A 70 4.33 -4.80 -1.08
N LEU A 71 3.91 -3.56 -0.84
CA LEU A 71 3.94 -2.99 0.51
C LEU A 71 3.01 -3.75 1.44
N SER A 72 1.76 -3.98 1.02
CA SER A 72 0.78 -4.76 1.77
C SER A 72 1.32 -6.15 2.08
N ARG A 73 1.89 -6.84 1.08
CA ARG A 73 2.48 -8.17 1.24
C ARG A 73 3.56 -8.16 2.33
N ASP A 74 4.52 -7.25 2.22
CA ASP A 74 5.68 -7.23 3.13
C ASP A 74 5.26 -6.80 4.55
N PHE A 75 4.32 -5.85 4.66
CA PHE A 75 3.75 -5.41 5.94
C PHE A 75 2.97 -6.53 6.62
N LEU A 76 2.05 -7.20 5.92
CA LEU A 76 1.23 -8.28 6.47
C LEU A 76 2.06 -9.52 6.81
N ALA A 77 3.04 -9.87 5.97
CA ALA A 77 3.98 -10.95 6.28
C ALA A 77 4.75 -10.69 7.57
N ALA A 78 5.22 -9.45 7.76
CA ALA A 78 5.89 -9.05 9.00
C ALA A 78 4.94 -9.08 10.21
N LEU A 79 3.67 -8.69 10.07
CA LEU A 79 2.69 -8.84 11.15
C LEU A 79 2.45 -10.30 11.52
N LEU A 80 2.39 -11.19 10.52
CA LEU A 80 2.19 -12.61 10.75
C LEU A 80 3.35 -13.24 11.54
N GLU A 81 4.59 -12.80 11.25
CA GLU A 81 5.78 -13.24 11.97
C GLU A 81 5.87 -12.65 13.39
N LEU A 82 5.55 -11.35 13.54
CA LEU A 82 5.78 -10.61 14.79
C LEU A 82 4.64 -10.74 15.81
N ARG A 83 3.38 -10.79 15.35
CA ARG A 83 2.18 -10.78 16.20
C ARG A 83 0.94 -11.33 15.48
N PRO A 84 0.87 -12.64 15.19
CA PRO A 84 -0.22 -13.23 14.38
C PRO A 84 -1.62 -13.05 14.98
N GLU A 85 -1.76 -12.90 16.29
CA GLU A 85 -3.04 -12.67 16.95
C GLU A 85 -3.69 -11.34 16.57
N ILE A 86 -2.91 -10.37 16.06
CA ILE A 86 -3.42 -9.04 15.67
C ILE A 86 -4.43 -9.13 14.53
N PHE A 87 -4.34 -10.16 13.68
CA PHE A 87 -5.24 -10.37 12.54
C PHE A 87 -6.70 -10.56 12.95
N SER A 88 -6.96 -11.00 14.18
CA SER A 88 -8.33 -11.08 14.72
C SER A 88 -8.93 -9.70 15.05
N GLN A 89 -8.10 -8.65 15.08
CA GLN A 89 -8.47 -7.30 15.51
C GLN A 89 -8.21 -6.24 14.43
N ILE A 90 -7.80 -6.66 13.22
CA ILE A 90 -7.59 -5.73 12.11
C ILE A 90 -8.35 -6.18 10.88
N SER A 91 -8.87 -5.21 10.13
CA SER A 91 -9.34 -5.41 8.77
C SER A 91 -8.42 -4.65 7.81
N PHE A 92 -8.17 -5.20 6.63
CA PHE A 92 -7.28 -4.58 5.64
C PHE A 92 -8.04 -4.28 4.35
N PHE A 93 -7.86 -3.07 3.84
CA PHE A 93 -8.54 -2.57 2.64
C PHE A 93 -7.53 -1.90 1.71
N VAL A 94 -7.74 -2.09 0.41
CA VAL A 94 -6.98 -1.40 -0.64
C VAL A 94 -7.95 -0.54 -1.45
N ILE A 95 -7.62 0.74 -1.60
CA ILE A 95 -8.32 1.66 -2.50
C ILE A 95 -7.50 1.78 -3.78
N GLU A 96 -7.99 1.12 -4.83
CA GLU A 96 -7.36 1.08 -6.16
C GLU A 96 -8.39 1.42 -7.23
N PRO A 97 -8.26 2.51 -8.00
CA PRO A 97 -9.21 2.84 -9.07
C PRO A 97 -9.04 1.98 -10.34
N HIS A 98 -7.87 1.38 -10.59
CA HIS A 98 -7.59 0.68 -11.85
C HIS A 98 -7.83 -0.84 -11.76
N GLU A 99 -8.76 -1.35 -12.57
CA GLU A 99 -9.13 -2.79 -12.60
C GLU A 99 -7.94 -3.74 -12.83
N LYS A 100 -6.98 -3.34 -13.68
CA LYS A 100 -5.78 -4.15 -13.92
C LYS A 100 -4.96 -4.34 -12.65
N LEU A 101 -4.79 -3.27 -11.85
CA LEU A 101 -4.05 -3.32 -10.60
C LEU A 101 -4.83 -4.07 -9.52
N LYS A 102 -6.16 -3.87 -9.43
CA LYS A 102 -7.02 -4.65 -8.51
C LYS A 102 -6.86 -6.16 -8.70
N ASN A 103 -6.72 -6.62 -9.93
CA ASN A 103 -6.55 -8.05 -10.21
C ASN A 103 -5.17 -8.59 -9.81
N LEU A 104 -4.13 -7.74 -9.83
CA LEU A 104 -2.79 -8.12 -9.37
C LEU A 104 -2.68 -8.15 -7.84
N GLN A 105 -3.55 -7.41 -7.14
CA GLN A 105 -3.55 -7.28 -5.68
C GLN A 105 -4.37 -8.36 -4.95
N LYS A 106 -5.16 -9.16 -5.67
CA LYS A 106 -5.96 -10.27 -5.12
C LYS A 106 -5.13 -11.53 -4.97
#